data_AF-A0A6P0MUL7-F1
#
_entry.id   AF-A0A6P0MUL7-F1
#
_cell.length_a   1.000
_cell.length_b   1.000
_cell.length_c   1.000
_cell.angle_alpha   90.00
_cell.angle_beta   90.00
_cell.angle_gamma   90.00
#
_symmetry.space_group_name_H-M   'P 1'
#
loop_
_entity.id
_entity.type
_entity.pdbx_description
1 polymer ?
#
loop_
_entity_poly.entity_id
_entity_poly.type
_entity_poly.pdbx_seq_one_letter_code
_entity_poly.pdbx_strand_id
1 'polypeptide(L)'
;MLLIQQALDNDVLPTFGAKPEGWKSSGKRVARGLFKSRNQKIINADCNGAANILRKVATQLNLDLAKVGRAALSLPKRYGLASLSKSYREKCEASCQETDAHIRSESASF
;
A
#
# COMPACT_ATOMS: atom_id res chain seq x y z
N MET A 1 7.24 -24.80 11.87
CA MET A 1 7.49 -24.48 10.44
C MET A 1 6.56 -23.36 10.02
N LEU A 2 7.06 -22.13 9.94
CA LEU A 2 6.26 -20.93 9.65
C LEU A 2 5.50 -21.09 8.32
N LEU A 3 4.18 -20.99 8.40
CA LEU A 3 3.22 -21.21 7.32
C LEU A 3 3.34 -20.08 6.30
N ILE A 4 3.96 -20.33 5.16
CA ILE A 4 4.10 -19.32 4.12
C ILE A 4 2.94 -19.49 3.16
N GLN A 5 1.91 -18.68 3.32
CA GLN A 5 0.80 -18.60 2.37
C GLN A 5 1.11 -17.57 1.30
N GLN A 6 0.60 -17.75 0.08
CA GLN A 6 0.83 -16.75 -0.96
C GLN A 6 -0.25 -15.67 -0.91
N ALA A 7 0.15 -14.43 -0.60
CA ALA A 7 -0.79 -13.32 -0.53
C ALA A 7 -1.27 -12.89 -1.93
N LEU A 8 -0.38 -12.94 -2.92
CA LEU A 8 -0.61 -12.39 -4.26
C LEU A 8 -1.59 -13.21 -5.10
N ASP A 9 -1.59 -14.53 -4.92
CA ASP A 9 -2.45 -15.44 -5.70
C ASP A 9 -3.80 -15.70 -4.99
N ASN A 10 -4.12 -14.90 -3.96
CA ASN A 10 -5.32 -15.06 -3.13
C ASN A 10 -5.50 -16.48 -2.59
N ASP A 11 -4.40 -17.12 -2.14
CA ASP A 11 -4.47 -18.45 -1.53
C ASP A 11 -5.52 -18.47 -0.41
N VAL A 12 -6.24 -19.60 -0.30
CA VAL A 12 -7.22 -19.82 0.76
C VAL A 12 -6.54 -19.61 2.11
N LEU A 13 -7.09 -18.70 2.92
CA LEU A 13 -6.68 -18.48 4.30
C LEU A 13 -7.44 -19.46 5.21
N PRO A 14 -6.84 -20.59 5.62
CA PRO A 14 -7.48 -21.49 6.57
C PRO A 14 -7.68 -20.79 7.92
N THR A 15 -8.78 -21.14 8.58
CA THR A 15 -9.03 -20.74 9.97
C THR A 15 -7.87 -21.19 10.85
N PHE A 16 -7.48 -20.35 11.81
CA PHE A 16 -6.37 -20.65 12.72
C PHE A 16 -6.61 -21.99 13.42
N GLY A 17 -5.66 -22.93 13.29
CA GLY A 17 -5.78 -24.28 13.85
C GLY A 17 -6.53 -25.30 12.99
N ALA A 18 -7.29 -24.89 11.98
CA ALA A 18 -8.06 -25.77 11.09
C ALA A 18 -7.46 -25.80 9.67
N LYS A 19 -6.15 -26.04 9.58
CA LYS A 19 -5.48 -26.15 8.28
C LYS A 19 -5.77 -27.54 7.67
N PRO A 20 -6.23 -27.64 6.41
CA PRO A 20 -6.45 -28.92 5.75
C PRO A 20 -5.16 -29.74 5.71
N GLU A 21 -5.29 -31.05 5.90
CA GLU A 21 -4.18 -31.98 5.78
C GLU A 21 -3.64 -31.96 4.34
N GLY A 22 -2.32 -31.84 4.18
CA GLY A 22 -1.69 -31.72 2.86
C GLY A 22 -1.74 -30.34 2.21
N TRP A 23 -2.24 -29.29 2.88
CA TRP A 23 -2.29 -27.95 2.30
C TRP A 23 -0.89 -27.41 1.94
N LYS A 24 -0.75 -27.02 0.68
CA LYS A 24 0.44 -26.40 0.08
C LYS A 24 0.07 -25.01 -0.44
N SER A 25 0.94 -24.04 -0.18
CA SER A 25 0.83 -22.71 -0.78
C SER A 25 1.12 -22.76 -2.27
N SER A 26 0.56 -21.82 -3.03
CA SER A 26 0.84 -21.71 -4.47
C SER A 26 2.30 -21.32 -4.76
N GLY A 27 2.95 -20.63 -3.81
CA GLY A 27 4.34 -20.19 -3.89
C GLY A 27 5.27 -20.91 -2.91
N LYS A 28 6.58 -20.67 -3.06
CA LYS A 28 7.64 -21.25 -2.23
C LYS A 28 8.67 -20.18 -1.86
N ARG A 29 9.12 -20.19 -0.60
CA ARG A 29 10.28 -19.39 -0.18
C ARG A 29 11.55 -20.02 -0.73
N VAL A 30 12.36 -19.20 -1.40
CA VAL A 30 13.62 -19.65 -2.03
C VAL A 30 14.78 -19.39 -1.07
N ALA A 31 14.85 -18.19 -0.49
CA ALA A 31 15.89 -17.80 0.45
C ALA A 31 15.35 -16.79 1.49
N ARG A 32 16.20 -16.36 2.43
CA ARG A 32 15.86 -15.24 3.33
C ARG A 32 15.61 -13.99 2.49
N GLY A 33 14.51 -13.29 2.74
CA GLY A 33 14.09 -12.12 1.95
C GLY A 33 13.51 -12.44 0.57
N LEU A 34 13.58 -13.68 0.06
CA LEU A 34 13.13 -14.03 -1.30
C LEU A 34 12.03 -15.09 -1.29
N PHE A 35 10.88 -14.72 -1.82
CA PHE A 35 9.73 -15.58 -2.00
C PHE A 35 9.36 -15.67 -3.48
N LYS A 36 9.10 -16.88 -3.99
CA LYS A 36 8.74 -17.13 -5.39
C LYS A 36 7.26 -17.50 -5.50
N SER A 37 6.52 -16.68 -6.25
CA SER A 37 5.11 -16.90 -6.57
C SER A 37 4.91 -18.08 -7.53
N ARG A 38 3.67 -18.58 -7.63
CA ARG A 38 3.25 -19.54 -8.65
C ARG A 38 3.61 -19.05 -10.06
N ASN A 39 3.41 -17.75 -10.29
CA ASN A 39 3.70 -17.06 -11.55
C ASN A 39 5.21 -16.80 -11.76
N GLN A 40 6.10 -17.51 -11.07
CA GLN A 40 7.56 -17.37 -11.12
C GLN A 40 8.11 -15.99 -10.71
N LYS A 41 7.25 -15.04 -10.30
CA LYS A 41 7.64 -13.73 -9.79
C LYS A 41 8.33 -13.85 -8.43
N ILE A 42 9.43 -13.12 -8.26
CA ILE A 42 10.14 -13.04 -6.99
C ILE A 42 9.68 -11.79 -6.25
N ILE A 43 9.19 -11.97 -5.03
CA ILE A 43 8.75 -10.91 -4.12
C ILE A 43 9.51 -11.02 -2.80
N ASN A 44 9.55 -9.94 -2.03
CA ASN A 44 10.13 -10.01 -0.70
C ASN A 44 9.27 -10.90 0.21
N ALA A 45 9.91 -11.83 0.91
CA ALA A 45 9.25 -12.72 1.86
C ALA A 45 8.52 -11.95 2.99
N ASP A 46 9.09 -10.84 3.45
CA ASP A 46 8.49 -10.01 4.50
C ASP A 46 7.27 -9.25 3.99
N CYS A 47 7.30 -8.77 2.74
CA CYS A 47 6.13 -8.17 2.10
C CYS A 47 4.99 -9.19 1.94
N ASN A 48 5.32 -10.44 1.57
CA ASN A 48 4.33 -11.51 1.51
C ASN A 48 3.73 -11.82 2.89
N GLY A 49 4.56 -11.83 3.94
CA GLY A 49 4.11 -11.96 5.33
C GLY A 49 3.17 -10.83 5.77
N ALA A 50 3.56 -9.58 5.52
CA ALA A 50 2.76 -8.39 5.84
C ALA A 50 1.41 -8.41 5.11
N ALA A 51 1.40 -8.79 3.83
CA ALA A 51 0.16 -8.90 3.05
C ALA A 51 -0.79 -9.99 3.60
N ASN A 52 -0.27 -11.12 4.08
CA ASN A 52 -1.08 -12.14 4.74
C ASN A 52 -1.68 -11.65 6.07
N ILE A 53 -0.93 -10.88 6.85
CA ILE A 53 -1.43 -10.27 8.09
C ILE A 53 -2.56 -9.28 7.77
N LEU A 54 -2.34 -8.38 6.81
CA LEU A 54 -3.36 -7.43 6.35
C LEU A 54 -4.63 -8.13 5.90
N ARG A 55 -4.51 -9.20 5.09
CA ARG A 55 -5.66 -10.01 4.66
C ARG A 55 -6.39 -10.64 5.85
N LYS A 56 -5.67 -11.20 6.82
CA LYS A 56 -6.28 -11.81 8.01
C LYS A 56 -7.10 -10.80 8.80
N VAL A 57 -6.54 -9.62 9.05
CA VAL A 57 -7.23 -8.55 9.78
C VAL A 57 -8.43 -8.02 8.99
N ALA A 58 -8.28 -7.87 7.66
CA ALA A 58 -9.38 -7.43 6.82
C ALA A 58 -10.56 -8.41 6.80
N THR A 59 -10.30 -9.73 6.78
CA THR A 59 -11.36 -10.74 6.92
C THR A 59 -12.03 -10.68 8.30
N GLN A 60 -11.25 -10.48 9.37
CA GLN A 60 -11.80 -10.39 10.74
C GLN A 60 -12.65 -9.14 10.97
N LEU A 61 -12.25 -8.00 10.40
CA LEU A 61 -12.92 -6.71 10.55
C LEU A 61 -13.88 -6.38 9.40
N ASN A 62 -14.06 -7.30 8.45
CA ASN A 62 -14.84 -7.11 7.23
C ASN A 62 -14.48 -5.82 6.45
N LEU A 63 -13.18 -5.55 6.31
CA LEU A 63 -12.66 -4.37 5.63
C LEU A 63 -12.43 -4.64 4.14
N ASP A 64 -12.83 -3.68 3.30
CA ASP A 64 -12.51 -3.67 1.88
C ASP A 64 -11.08 -3.11 1.67
N LEU A 65 -10.11 -4.01 1.56
CA LEU A 65 -8.71 -3.67 1.27
C LEU A 65 -8.53 -2.85 -0.01
N ALA A 66 -9.41 -3.01 -1.01
CA ALA A 66 -9.29 -2.27 -2.26
C ALA A 66 -9.66 -0.79 -2.04
N LYS A 67 -10.69 -0.51 -1.24
CA LYS A 67 -11.02 0.87 -0.82
C LYS A 67 -9.91 1.50 0.01
N VAL A 68 -9.39 0.76 1.00
CA VAL A 68 -8.30 1.25 1.86
C VAL A 68 -7.02 1.50 1.04
N GLY A 69 -6.67 0.58 0.15
CA GLY A 69 -5.52 0.72 -0.73
C GLY A 69 -5.66 1.91 -1.68
N ARG A 70 -6.84 2.13 -2.28
CA ARG A 70 -7.10 3.33 -3.08
C ARG A 70 -6.95 4.61 -2.26
N ALA A 71 -7.58 4.68 -1.09
CA ALA A 71 -7.44 5.85 -0.22
C ALA A 71 -5.96 6.13 0.13
N ALA A 72 -5.19 5.08 0.43
CA ALA A 72 -3.76 5.19 0.72
C ALA A 72 -2.93 5.69 -0.48
N LEU A 73 -3.24 5.21 -1.69
CA LEU A 73 -2.51 5.56 -2.92
C LEU A 73 -2.96 6.89 -3.55
N SER A 74 -4.20 7.30 -3.30
CA SER A 74 -4.76 8.58 -3.77
C SER A 74 -4.40 9.76 -2.87
N LEU A 75 -3.76 9.52 -1.72
CA LEU A 75 -3.27 10.60 -0.86
C LEU A 75 -2.24 11.45 -1.64
N PRO A 76 -2.43 12.79 -1.72
CA PRO A 76 -1.43 13.65 -2.32
C PRO A 76 -0.13 13.53 -1.52
N LYS A 77 0.98 13.43 -2.25
CA LYS A 77 2.31 13.32 -1.63
C LYS A 77 2.59 14.58 -0.83
N ARG A 78 2.73 14.43 0.50
CA ARG A 78 3.06 15.52 1.40
C ARG A 78 4.56 15.74 1.40
N TYR A 79 5.00 16.92 0.99
CA TYR A 79 6.39 17.34 1.10
C TYR A 79 6.56 18.21 2.33
N GLY A 80 7.53 17.86 3.19
CA GLY A 80 7.89 18.71 4.30
C GLY A 80 8.64 19.93 3.79
N LEU A 81 8.04 21.12 3.89
CA LEU A 81 8.65 22.36 3.39
C LEU A 81 10.05 22.61 3.98
N ALA A 82 10.26 22.24 5.24
CA ALA A 82 11.55 22.38 5.92
C ALA A 82 12.69 21.51 5.33
N SER A 83 12.34 20.44 4.60
CA SER A 83 13.32 19.54 3.97
C SER A 83 13.73 19.97 2.55
N LEU A 84 13.09 21.01 2.02
CA LEU A 84 13.27 21.47 0.65
C LEU A 84 14.25 22.64 0.58
N SER A 85 14.94 22.78 -0.56
CA SER A 85 15.84 23.91 -0.80
C SER A 85 15.08 25.24 -0.67
N LYS A 86 15.79 26.30 -0.28
CA LYS A 86 15.21 27.65 -0.17
C LYS A 86 14.55 28.10 -1.47
N SER A 87 15.20 27.84 -2.61
CA SER A 87 14.67 28.16 -3.94
C SER A 87 13.39 27.42 -4.30
N TYR A 88 13.19 26.19 -3.81
CA TYR A 88 11.95 25.44 -4.04
C TYR A 88 10.80 25.99 -3.19
N ARG A 89 11.09 26.37 -1.94
CA ARG A 89 10.11 27.01 -1.03
C ARG A 89 9.59 28.34 -1.59
N GLU A 90 10.50 29.22 -2.00
CA GLU A 90 10.15 30.53 -2.57
C GLU A 90 9.26 30.38 -3.83
N LYS A 91 9.54 29.38 -4.68
CA LYS A 91 8.70 29.07 -5.85
C LYS A 91 7.31 28.53 -5.48
N CYS A 92 7.21 27.66 -4.47
CA CYS A 92 5.92 27.17 -3.99
C CYS A 92 5.08 28.29 -3.37
N GLU A 93 5.69 29.17 -2.57
CA GLU A 93 5.02 30.33 -1.98
C GLU A 93 4.48 31.29 -3.05
N ALA A 94 5.27 31.57 -4.09
CA ALA A 94 4.85 32.40 -5.22
C ALA A 94 3.66 31.78 -5.98
N SER A 95 3.72 30.48 -6.27
CA SER A 95 2.62 29.78 -6.98
C SER A 95 1.31 29.78 -6.19
N CYS A 96 1.35 29.69 -4.87
CA CYS A 96 0.15 29.78 -4.04
C CYS A 96 -0.45 31.21 -4.02
N GLN A 97 0.38 32.24 -4.04
CA GLN A 97 -0.07 33.65 -4.10
C GLN A 97 -0.75 33.98 -5.42
N GLU A 98 -0.26 33.44 -6.54
CA GLU A 98 -0.86 33.59 -7.86
C GLU A 98 -2.25 32.95 -7.95
N THR A 99 -2.42 31.74 -7.38
CA THR A 99 -3.72 31.07 -7.35
C THR A 99 -4.73 31.79 -6.46
N ASP A 100 -4.30 32.35 -5.32
CA ASP A 100 -5.17 33.12 -4.42
C ASP A 100 -5.62 34.44 -5.05
N ALA A 101 -4.75 35.09 -5.82
CA ALA A 101 -5.09 36.29 -6.58
C ALA A 101 -6.11 35.99 -7.69
N HIS A 102 -5.96 34.86 -8.39
CA HIS A 102 -6.89 34.42 -9.44
C HIS A 102 -8.27 34.08 -8.88
N ILE A 103 -8.34 33.31 -7.78
CA ILE A 103 -9.61 32.96 -7.11
C ILE A 103 -10.35 34.21 -6.60
N ARG A 104 -9.61 35.20 -6.06
CA ARG A 104 -10.22 36.49 -5.66
C ARG A 104 -10.73 37.30 -6.84
N SER A 105 -10.09 37.21 -8.01
CA SER A 105 -10.55 37.91 -9.21
C SER A 105 -11.83 37.30 -9.81
N GLU A 106 -11.99 35.98 -9.76
CA GLU A 106 -13.20 35.30 -10.23
C GLU A 106 -14.40 35.48 -9.29
N SER A 107 -14.15 35.53 -7.97
CA SER A 107 -15.20 35.75 -6.97
C SER A 107 -15.69 37.20 -6.86
N ALA A 108 -14.95 38.16 -7.42
CA ALA A 108 -15.37 39.57 -7.54
C ALA A 108 -16.19 39.84 -8.82
N SER A 109 -16.35 38.83 -9.69
CA SER A 109 -17.04 38.91 -10.98
C SER A 109 -18.45 38.28 -10.98
N PHE A 110 -18.95 37.87 -9.81
CA PHE A 110 -20.31 37.34 -9.57
C PHE A 110 -21.12 38.23 -8.64
#